data_AF-A0A382TYD2-F1
#
_entry.id   AF-A0A382TYD2-F1
#
_cell.length_a   1.000
_cell.length_b   1.000
_cell.length_c   1.000
_cell.angle_alpha   90.00
_cell.angle_beta   90.00
_cell.angle_gamma   90.00
#
_symmetry.space_group_name_H-M   'P 1'
#
loop_
_entity.id
_entity.type
_entity.pdbx_description
1 polymer ?
#
loop_
_entity_poly.entity_id
_entity_poly.type
_entity_poly.pdbx_seq_one_letter_code
_entity_poly.pdbx_strand_id
1 'polypeptide(L)' 'MRNRFTHDFSELPDVMPVFPLAGAVILPNGQLPLNIFEDRYLNMVLDAIAGSRLIGMVQPKGDPQAQTPELHDTGC' A
#
# COMPACT_ATOMS: atom_id res chain seq x y z
N MET A 1 -10.46 -17.84 -7.78
CA MET A 1 -10.29 -18.32 -6.39
C MET A 1 -10.26 -17.10 -5.49
N ARG A 2 -11.33 -16.81 -4.74
CA ARG A 2 -11.42 -15.63 -3.86
C ARG A 2 -10.46 -15.84 -2.67
N ASN A 3 -9.46 -14.96 -2.52
CA ASN A 3 -8.60 -14.93 -1.34
C ASN A 3 -9.33 -14.19 -0.21
N ARG A 4 -9.02 -14.51 1.05
CA ARG A 4 -9.53 -13.81 2.26
C ARG A 4 -9.38 -12.28 2.20
N PHE A 5 -8.42 -11.79 1.40
CA PHE A 5 -8.13 -10.37 1.25
C PHE A 5 -8.86 -9.70 0.08
N THR A 6 -9.74 -10.41 -0.62
CA THR A 6 -10.55 -9.85 -1.71
C THR A 6 -11.77 -9.17 -1.12
N HIS A 7 -11.92 -7.87 -1.34
CA HIS A 7 -13.06 -7.08 -0.87
C HIS A 7 -14.01 -6.81 -2.04
N ASP A 8 -15.31 -6.74 -1.76
CA ASP A 8 -16.26 -6.27 -2.76
C ASP A 8 -16.16 -4.74 -2.89
N PHE A 9 -16.46 -4.20 -4.07
CA PHE A 9 -16.25 -2.78 -4.35
C PHE A 9 -17.00 -1.86 -3.38
N SER A 10 -18.17 -2.28 -2.92
CA SER A 10 -18.99 -1.56 -1.92
C SER A 10 -18.38 -1.52 -0.51
N GLU A 11 -17.35 -2.33 -0.24
CA GLU A 11 -16.68 -2.43 1.06
C GLU A 11 -15.35 -1.67 1.09
N LEU A 12 -14.97 -1.05 -0.03
CA LEU A 12 -13.75 -0.25 -0.10
C LEU A 12 -13.89 1.01 0.76
N PRO A 13 -12.85 1.37 1.54
CA PRO A 13 -12.88 2.59 2.33
C PRO A 13 -12.71 3.82 1.43
N ASP A 14 -13.32 4.93 1.83
CA ASP A 14 -13.15 6.23 1.15
C ASP A 14 -11.71 6.75 1.22
N VAL A 15 -10.96 6.32 2.24
CA VAL A 15 -9.56 6.70 2.48
C VAL A 15 -8.75 5.44 2.77
N MET A 16 -7.61 5.30 2.09
CA MET A 16 -6.70 4.16 2.26
C MET A 16 -5.26 4.66 2.45
N PRO A 17 -4.48 4.06 3.35
CA PRO A 17 -3.05 4.33 3.43
C PRO A 17 -2.34 3.87 2.15
N VAL A 18 -1.37 4.68 1.69
CA VAL A 18 -0.57 4.38 0.50
C VAL A 18 0.89 4.23 0.88
N PHE A 19 1.45 3.07 0.54
CA PHE A 19 2.86 2.76 0.69
C PHE A 19 3.59 3.08 -0.63
N PRO A 20 4.61 3.95 -0.61
CA PRO A 20 5.41 4.26 -1.78
C PRO A 20 6.37 3.11 -2.09
N LEU A 21 6.10 2.36 -3.15
CA LEU A 21 6.91 1.21 -3.56
C LEU A 21 7.93 1.62 -4.63
N ALA A 22 9.14 1.98 -4.20
CA ALA A 22 10.22 2.29 -5.14
C ALA A 22 10.91 1.05 -5.68
N GLY A 23 11.30 1.08 -6.96
CA GLY A 23 12.14 0.05 -7.58
C GLY A 23 11.45 -1.29 -7.85
N ALA A 24 10.14 -1.40 -7.62
CA ALA A 24 9.36 -2.61 -7.89
C ALA A 24 7.95 -2.27 -8.37
N VAL A 25 7.35 -3.18 -9.13
CA VAL A 25 5.93 -3.17 -9.49
C VAL A 25 5.31 -4.47 -9.01
N ILE A 26 4.26 -4.38 -8.22
CA ILE A 26 3.41 -5.51 -7.88
C ILE A 26 2.27 -5.55 -8.88
N LEU A 27 2.00 -6.74 -9.42
CA LEU A 27 0.80 -6.98 -10.21
C LEU A 27 -0.32 -7.52 -9.30
N PRO A 28 -1.59 -7.38 -9.69
CA PRO A 28 -2.71 -7.94 -8.94
C PRO A 28 -2.50 -9.44 -8.62
N ASN A 29 -2.73 -9.81 -7.36
CA ASN A 29 -2.46 -11.15 -6.79
C ASN A 29 -0.98 -11.55 -6.67
N GLY A 30 -0.04 -10.67 -7.03
CA GLY A 30 1.38 -10.85 -6.76
C GLY A 30 1.66 -10.80 -5.26
N GLN A 31 2.61 -11.61 -4.81
CA GLN A 31 3.08 -11.59 -3.42
C GLN A 31 4.52 -11.07 -3.41
N LEU A 32 4.72 -9.91 -2.80
CA LEU A 32 6.04 -9.33 -2.58
C LEU A 32 6.30 -9.22 -1.08
N PRO A 33 7.20 -10.04 -0.51
CA PRO A 33 7.65 -9.85 0.86
C PRO A 33 8.38 -8.51 0.99
N LEU A 34 7.90 -7.65 1.89
CA LEU A 34 8.49 -6.35 2.17
C LEU A 34 9.07 -6.33 3.59
N ASN A 35 10.26 -5.75 3.72
CA ASN A 35 10.84 -5.43 5.02
C ASN A 35 10.33 -4.04 5.43
N ILE A 36 9.51 -3.99 6.49
CA ILE A 36 8.98 -2.76 7.04
C ILE A 36 9.67 -2.47 8.37
N PHE A 37 10.42 -1.38 8.45
CA PHE A 37 11.23 -1.06 9.62
C PHE A 37 11.22 0.42 10.02
N GLU A 38 10.91 1.35 9.11
CA GLU A 38 10.77 2.76 9.49
C GLU A 38 9.49 2.98 10.30
N ASP A 39 9.58 3.77 11.37
CA ASP A 39 8.47 4.01 12.31
C ASP A 39 7.18 4.46 11.61
N ARG A 40 7.28 5.33 10.60
CA ARG A 40 6.11 5.81 9.83
C ARG A 40 5.37 4.67 9.13
N TYR A 41 6.10 3.69 8.59
CA TYR A 41 5.51 2.56 7.88
C TYR A 41 5.03 1.48 8.84
N LEU A 42 5.71 1.31 9.97
CA LEU A 42 5.21 0.45 11.06
C LEU A 42 3.86 0.96 11.56
N ASN A 43 3.74 2.25 11.85
CA ASN A 43 2.47 2.86 12.27
C ASN A 43 1.39 2.69 11.21
N MET A 44 1.70 2.94 9.93
CA MET A 44 0.78 2.72 8.81
C MET A 44 0.26 1.26 8.75
N VAL A 45 1.15 0.28 8.91
CA VAL A 45 0.77 -1.14 8.89
C VAL A 45 -0.10 -1.49 10.09
N LEU A 46 0.22 -0.98 11.28
CA LEU A 46 -0.59 -1.20 12.48
C LEU A 46 -2.00 -0.61 12.32
N ASP A 47 -2.11 0.61 11.78
CA ASP A 47 -3.39 1.26 11.51
C ASP A 47 -4.21 0.47 10.49
N ALA A 48 -3.57 0.00 9.40
CA ALA A 48 -4.23 -0.81 8.40
C ALA A 48 -4.74 -2.15 9.00
N ILE A 49 -3.95 -2.81 9.85
CA ILE A 49 -4.34 -4.07 10.51
C ILE A 49 -5.56 -3.87 11.43
N ALA A 50 -5.63 -2.74 12.13
CA ALA A 50 -6.74 -2.37 13.01
C ALA A 50 -8.01 -1.99 12.24
N GLY A 51 -7.86 -1.48 11.02
CA GLY A 51 -8.96 -1.06 10.14
C GLY A 51 -9.31 -2.08 9.05
N SER A 52 -9.34 -1.60 7.79
CA SER A 52 -9.78 -2.36 6.61
C SER A 52 -8.78 -3.41 6.13
N ARG A 53 -7.55 -3.45 6.67
CA ARG A 53 -6.46 -4.36 6.26
C ARG A 53 -6.08 -4.21 4.79
N LEU A 54 -6.28 -3.01 4.24
CA LEU A 54 -5.92 -2.62 2.89
C LEU A 54 -4.84 -1.55 2.92
N ILE A 55 -3.83 -1.71 2.06
CA ILE A 55 -2.76 -0.75 1.82
C ILE A 55 -2.59 -0.66 0.30
N GLY A 56 -2.67 0.55 -0.23
CA GLY A 56 -2.35 0.81 -1.64
C GLY A 56 -0.85 0.86 -1.86
N MET A 57 -0.38 0.29 -2.96
CA MET A 57 1.02 0.24 -3.37
C MET A 57 1.19 1.07 -4.63
N VAL A 58 1.88 2.20 -4.52
CA VAL A 58 2.04 3.15 -5.64
C VAL A 58 3.50 3.54 -5.78
N GLN A 59 3.99 3.66 -7.01
CA GLN A 59 5.35 4.11 -7.24
C GLN A 59 5.50 5.62 -6.97
N PRO A 60 6.60 6.07 -6.35
CA PRO A 60 6.94 7.49 -6.29
C PRO A 60 7.48 7.98 -7.65
N LYS A 61 7.11 9.20 -8.05
CA LYS A 61 7.62 9.88 -9.26
C LYS A 61 9.01 10.50 -9.06
N GLY A 62 9.34 10.83 -7.82
CA GLY A 62 10.56 11.56 -7.43
C GLY A 62 11.39 10.81 -6.40
N ASP A 63 11.91 11.54 -5.42
CA ASP A 63 12.72 10.97 -4.34
C ASP A 63 11.89 10.01 -3.47
N PRO A 64 12.20 8.69 -3.45
CA PRO A 64 11.53 7.72 -2.60
C PRO A 64 11.69 7.98 -1.10
N GLN A 65 12.73 8.71 -0.72
CA GLN A 65 13.07 9.00 0.68
C GLN A 65 12.43 10.31 1.16
N ALA A 66 11.71 11.03 0.30
CA ALA A 66 10.92 12.17 0.71
C ALA A 66 9.90 11.77 1.79
N GLN A 67 9.66 12.67 2.75
CA GLN A 67 8.64 12.43 3.79
C GLN A 67 7.25 12.26 3.18
N THR A 68 6.97 13.01 2.12
CA THR A 68 5.73 12.97 1.33
C THR A 68 6.09 12.92 -0.15
N PRO A 69 6.39 11.73 -0.71
CA PRO A 69 6.78 11.61 -2.10
C PRO A 69 5.59 11.89 -3.01
N GLU A 70 5.84 12.54 -4.14
CA GLU A 70 4.85 12.62 -5.21
C GLU A 70 4.63 11.23 -5.80
N LEU A 71 3.38 10.81 -5.95
CA LEU A 71 3.01 9.48 -6.40
C LEU A 71 2.48 9.50 -7.84
N HIS A 72 2.59 8.35 -8.50
CA HIS A 72 1.84 8.11 -9.72
C HIS A 72 0.34 8.02 -9.45
N ASP A 73 -0.46 8.32 -10.48
CA ASP A 73 -1.92 8.37 -10.36
C ASP A 73 -2.55 6.96 -10.35
N THR A 74 -1.74 5.92 -10.51
CA THR A 74 -2.18 4.53 -10.58
C THR A 74 -1.19 3.62 -9.87
N GLY A 75 -1.73 2.67 -9.10
CA GLY A 75 -0.99 1.61 -8.41
C GLY A 75 -1.89 0.40 -8.19
N CYS A 76 -1.53 -0.43 -7.22
CA CYS A 76 -2.28 -1.64 -6.85
C CYS A 76 -2.84 -1.56 -5.44
#